data_AF-A0A091RW39-F1
#
_entry.id   AF-A0A091RW39-F1
#
_cell.length_a   1.000
_cell.length_b   1.000
_cell.length_c   1.000
_cell.angle_alpha   90.00
_cell.angle_beta   90.00
_cell.angle_gamma   90.00
#
_symmetry.space_group_name_H-M   'P 1'
#
loop_
_entity.id
_entity.type
_entity.pdbx_description
1 polymer ?
#
loop_
_entity_poly.entity_id
_entity_poly.type
_entity_poly.pdbx_seq_one_letter_code
_entity_poly.pdbx_strand_id
1 'polypeptide(L)'
;EDVNCILTDWRGGSNGLYTEAVNNVRIVGAELVYLVNLLEKDYGYSPDNIHFIGHSLGAHAAGEAGRRKPGIGRITGLDPAGPLFQYTPTTVRLDPSDAKFVDIIHTHAGHLFFDF
;
A
#
# COMPACT_ATOMS: atom_id res chain seq x y z
N GLU A 1 -22.79 -3.62 1.52
CA GLU A 1 -22.45 -3.22 2.91
C GLU A 1 -22.53 -1.71 3.01
N ASP A 2 -22.69 -1.18 4.22
CA ASP A 2 -22.65 0.26 4.48
C ASP A 2 -21.21 0.61 4.88
N VAL A 3 -20.48 1.30 4.00
CA VAL A 3 -19.03 1.52 4.13
C VAL A 3 -18.62 2.83 3.47
N ASN A 4 -17.59 3.46 4.04
CA ASN A 4 -16.90 4.58 3.41
C ASN A 4 -15.88 4.04 2.41
N CYS A 5 -16.14 4.22 1.11
CA CYS A 5 -15.21 3.84 0.06
C CYS A 5 -14.50 5.08 -0.51
N ILE A 6 -13.18 5.15 -0.32
CA ILE A 6 -12.35 6.30 -0.75
C ILE A 6 -11.41 5.82 -1.85
N LEU A 7 -11.52 6.45 -3.03
CA LEU A 7 -10.59 6.22 -4.13
C LEU A 7 -9.38 7.16 -4.01
N THR A 8 -8.18 6.61 -3.91
CA THR A 8 -6.93 7.39 -3.90
C THR A 8 -6.38 7.52 -5.32
N ASP A 9 -6.66 8.65 -5.97
CA ASP A 9 -6.08 8.97 -7.28
C ASP A 9 -4.68 9.59 -7.12
N TRP A 10 -3.67 8.89 -7.64
CA TRP A 10 -2.29 9.34 -7.67
C TRP A 10 -1.69 9.26 -9.08
N ARG A 11 -2.54 9.36 -10.12
CA ARG A 11 -2.12 9.30 -11.54
C ARG A 11 -0.97 10.24 -11.89
N GLY A 12 -0.91 11.42 -11.27
CA GLY A 12 0.20 12.35 -11.49
C GLY A 12 1.56 11.81 -11.05
N GLY A 13 1.62 10.97 -10.02
CA GLY A 13 2.84 10.34 -9.52
C GLY A 13 3.12 8.95 -10.08
N SER A 14 2.12 8.29 -10.67
CA SER A 14 2.29 6.97 -11.31
C SER A 14 2.59 7.05 -12.81
N ASN A 15 2.28 8.18 -13.46
CA ASN A 15 2.51 8.38 -14.87
C ASN A 15 3.94 8.87 -15.13
N GLY A 16 4.79 8.05 -15.73
CA GLY A 16 6.19 8.40 -15.98
C GLY A 16 7.08 7.17 -16.06
N LEU A 17 8.35 7.33 -15.69
CA LEU A 17 9.28 6.19 -15.61
C LEU A 17 8.88 5.29 -14.45
N TYR A 18 8.99 3.97 -14.65
CA TYR A 18 8.62 2.99 -13.61
C TYR A 18 9.40 3.22 -12.30
N THR A 19 10.69 3.58 -12.40
CA THR A 19 11.53 3.91 -11.25
C THR A 19 11.04 5.14 -10.48
N GLU A 20 10.50 6.14 -11.16
CA GLU A 20 9.90 7.31 -10.52
C GLU A 20 8.60 6.94 -9.82
N ALA A 21 7.74 6.17 -10.49
CA ALA A 21 6.49 5.68 -9.92
C ALA A 21 6.72 4.83 -8.65
N VAL A 22 7.73 3.95 -8.68
CA VAL A 22 8.15 3.15 -7.51
C VAL A 22 8.59 4.05 -6.35
N ASN A 23 9.37 5.10 -6.61
CA ASN A 23 9.78 6.04 -5.56
C ASN A 23 8.58 6.84 -5.01
N ASN A 24 7.65 7.22 -5.87
CA ASN A 24 6.47 8.00 -5.51
C ASN A 24 5.48 7.23 -4.62
N VAL A 25 5.51 5.88 -4.63
CA VAL A 25 4.77 5.04 -3.67
C VAL A 25 5.00 5.48 -2.22
N ARG A 26 6.23 5.93 -1.89
CA ARG A 26 6.56 6.41 -0.54
C ARG A 26 5.82 7.68 -0.14
N ILE A 27 5.51 8.54 -1.10
CA ILE A 27 4.74 9.77 -0.89
C ILE A 27 3.26 9.42 -0.76
N VAL A 28 2.74 8.55 -1.63
CA VAL A 28 1.34 8.09 -1.55
C VAL A 28 1.07 7.42 -0.20
N GLY A 29 1.95 6.53 0.27
CA GLY A 29 1.81 5.92 1.59
C GLY A 29 1.86 6.95 2.74
N ALA A 30 2.64 8.02 2.60
CA ALA A 30 2.68 9.12 3.58
C ALA A 30 1.37 9.91 3.63
N GLU A 31 0.76 10.21 2.47
CA GLU A 31 -0.53 10.90 2.37
C GLU A 31 -1.68 10.04 2.91
N LEU A 32 -1.66 8.73 2.66
CA LEU A 32 -2.62 7.81 3.27
C LEU A 32 -2.55 7.86 4.81
N VAL A 33 -1.33 7.86 5.38
CA VAL A 33 -1.13 7.97 6.84
C VAL A 33 -1.60 9.33 7.36
N TYR A 34 -1.40 10.40 6.60
CA TYR A 34 -1.90 11.72 6.96
C TYR A 34 -3.43 11.69 7.10
N LEU A 35 -4.14 11.10 6.13
CA LEU A 35 -5.58 10.91 6.21
C LEU A 35 -5.99 10.05 7.41
N VAL A 36 -5.34 8.91 7.65
CA VAL A 36 -5.65 8.05 8.80
C VAL A 36 -5.46 8.79 10.13
N ASN A 37 -4.37 9.55 10.27
CA ASN A 37 -4.12 10.33 11.48
C ASN A 37 -5.14 11.45 11.66
N LEU A 38 -5.60 12.08 10.59
CA LEU A 38 -6.69 13.07 10.64
C LEU A 38 -7.99 12.41 11.13
N LEU A 39 -8.37 11.26 10.57
CA LEU A 39 -9.56 10.52 10.98
C LEU A 39 -9.51 10.09 12.45
N GLU A 40 -8.35 9.58 12.89
CA GLU A 40 -8.17 9.15 14.28
C GLU A 40 -8.21 10.35 15.24
N LYS A 41 -7.46 11.42 14.93
CA LYS A 41 -7.32 12.57 15.83
C LYS A 41 -8.60 13.39 15.93
N ASP A 42 -9.22 13.70 14.79
CA ASP A 42 -10.31 14.68 14.74
C ASP A 42 -11.68 14.02 14.89
N TYR A 43 -11.79 12.71 14.60
CA TYR A 43 -13.05 11.97 14.64
C TYR A 43 -13.02 10.74 15.54
N GLY A 44 -11.89 10.42 16.19
CA GLY A 44 -11.76 9.23 17.03
C GLY A 44 -11.88 7.91 16.24
N TYR A 45 -11.66 7.94 14.93
CA TYR A 45 -11.83 6.76 14.07
C TYR A 45 -10.63 5.82 14.19
N SER A 46 -10.86 4.63 14.75
CA SER A 46 -9.81 3.63 14.95
C SER A 46 -9.17 3.18 13.62
N PRO A 47 -7.83 3.14 13.51
CA PRO A 47 -7.13 2.54 12.36
C PRO A 47 -7.48 1.07 12.11
N ASP A 48 -7.97 0.36 13.14
CA ASP A 48 -8.42 -1.03 13.04
C ASP A 48 -9.65 -1.20 12.13
N ASN A 49 -10.42 -0.13 11.95
CA ASN A 49 -11.58 -0.11 11.06
C ASN A 49 -11.19 0.22 9.61
N ILE A 50 -9.89 0.39 9.31
CA ILE A 50 -9.40 0.74 7.99
C ILE A 50 -8.93 -0.51 7.25
N HIS A 51 -9.40 -0.63 6.01
CA HIS A 51 -8.97 -1.64 5.05
C HIS A 51 -8.38 -0.95 3.82
N PHE A 52 -7.06 -1.08 3.62
CA PHE A 52 -6.44 -0.66 2.38
C PHE A 52 -6.49 -1.77 1.34
N ILE A 53 -6.90 -1.42 0.12
CA ILE A 53 -6.88 -2.31 -1.04
C ILE A 53 -5.95 -1.68 -2.07
N GLY A 54 -4.83 -2.33 -2.36
CA GLY A 54 -3.81 -1.83 -3.26
C GLY A 54 -3.55 -2.80 -4.40
N HIS A 55 -3.63 -2.33 -5.65
CA HIS A 55 -3.31 -3.11 -6.84
C HIS A 55 -1.94 -2.73 -7.41
N SER A 56 -1.14 -3.70 -7.84
CA SER A 56 0.19 -3.46 -8.43
C SER A 56 1.07 -2.60 -7.50
N LEU A 57 1.60 -1.46 -7.97
CA LEU A 57 2.35 -0.50 -7.13
C LEU A 57 1.54 0.02 -5.92
N GLY A 58 0.21 0.07 -6.04
CA GLY A 58 -0.68 0.49 -4.95
C GLY A 58 -0.65 -0.46 -3.76
N ALA A 59 -0.32 -1.74 -3.96
CA ALA A 59 -0.14 -2.69 -2.85
C ALA A 59 1.01 -2.27 -1.93
N HIS A 60 2.10 -1.77 -2.51
CA HIS A 60 3.24 -1.25 -1.77
C HIS A 60 2.97 0.12 -1.15
N ALA A 61 2.08 0.93 -1.74
CA ALA A 61 1.61 2.16 -1.09
C ALA A 61 0.80 1.86 0.18
N ALA A 62 -0.05 0.83 0.13
CA ALA A 62 -0.77 0.34 1.29
C ALA A 62 0.19 -0.23 2.36
N GLY A 63 1.19 -1.01 1.97
CA GLY A 63 2.24 -1.50 2.86
C GLY A 63 3.02 -0.37 3.54
N GLU A 64 3.45 0.63 2.76
CA GLU A 64 4.14 1.81 3.29
C GLU A 64 3.27 2.59 4.29
N ALA A 65 1.95 2.69 4.04
CA ALA A 65 1.03 3.32 4.97
C ALA A 65 0.90 2.51 6.27
N GLY A 66 0.70 1.19 6.17
CA GLY A 66 0.61 0.29 7.32
C GLY A 66 1.87 0.28 8.18
N ARG A 67 3.03 0.22 7.55
CA ARG A 67 4.34 0.31 8.22
C ARG A 67 4.52 1.60 9.02
N ARG A 68 4.03 2.73 8.49
CA ARG A 68 4.11 4.05 9.14
C ARG A 68 3.01 4.25 10.20
N LYS A 69 1.89 3.53 10.11
CA LYS A 69 0.77 3.61 11.02
C LYS A 69 0.42 2.22 11.57
N PRO A 70 1.06 1.79 12.66
CA PRO A 70 0.69 0.54 13.32
C PRO A 70 -0.79 0.51 13.71
N GLY A 71 -1.41 -0.67 13.62
CA GLY A 71 -2.80 -0.89 14.03
C GLY A 71 -3.83 -0.85 12.90
N ILE A 72 -3.41 -0.71 11.63
CA ILE A 72 -4.30 -0.90 10.47
C ILE A 72 -4.94 -2.28 10.53
N GLY A 73 -6.26 -2.32 10.35
CA GLY A 73 -7.04 -3.56 10.43
C GLY A 73 -6.68 -4.55 9.33
N ARG A 74 -6.70 -4.11 8.07
CA ARG A 74 -6.43 -5.00 6.93
C ARG A 74 -5.72 -4.31 5.77
N ILE A 75 -4.84 -5.05 5.10
CA ILE A 75 -4.33 -4.72 3.77
C ILE A 75 -4.60 -5.88 2.82
N THR A 76 -5.25 -5.61 1.69
CA THR A 76 -5.34 -6.56 0.58
C THR A 76 -4.43 -6.11 -0.56
N GLY A 77 -3.46 -6.95 -0.91
CA GLY A 77 -2.59 -6.75 -2.06
C GLY A 77 -3.12 -7.50 -3.27
N LEU A 78 -3.56 -6.77 -4.29
CA LEU A 78 -4.01 -7.34 -5.57
C LEU A 78 -2.85 -7.31 -6.56
N ASP A 79 -2.24 -8.47 -6.76
CA ASP A 79 -1.09 -8.69 -7.63
C ASP A 79 0.06 -7.67 -7.39
N PRO A 80 0.66 -7.66 -6.18
CA PRO A 80 1.72 -6.69 -5.85
C PRO A 80 2.86 -6.74 -6.87
N ALA A 81 3.37 -5.56 -7.26
CA ALA A 81 4.38 -5.46 -8.31
C ALA A 81 5.72 -6.10 -7.88
N GLY A 82 6.25 -7.02 -8.68
CA GLY A 82 7.55 -7.64 -8.42
C GLY A 82 8.74 -6.70 -8.61
N PRO A 83 8.93 -6.07 -9.79
CA PRO A 83 10.14 -5.30 -10.08
C PRO A 83 10.38 -4.18 -9.09
N LEU A 84 11.60 -4.12 -8.54
CA LEU A 84 12.08 -3.17 -7.54
C LEU A 84 11.47 -3.32 -6.13
N PHE A 85 10.66 -4.36 -5.87
CA PHE A 85 10.14 -4.70 -4.54
C PHE A 85 10.44 -6.14 -4.13
N GLN A 86 10.50 -7.07 -5.08
CA GLN A 86 10.84 -8.45 -4.78
C GLN A 86 12.23 -8.52 -4.15
N TYR A 87 12.39 -9.35 -3.11
CA TYR A 87 13.63 -9.54 -2.36
C TYR A 87 14.17 -8.29 -1.64
N THR A 88 13.47 -7.15 -1.67
CA THR A 88 13.84 -5.99 -0.85
C THR A 88 13.50 -6.24 0.63
N PRO A 89 14.14 -5.50 1.56
CA PRO A 89 13.73 -5.50 2.96
C PRO A 89 12.24 -5.18 3.14
N THR A 90 11.65 -5.66 4.24
CA THR A 90 10.24 -5.41 4.59
C THR A 90 9.91 -3.93 4.76
N THR A 91 10.92 -3.08 4.93
CA THR A 91 10.76 -1.62 5.01
C THR A 91 10.44 -0.96 3.67
N VAL A 92 10.58 -1.68 2.55
CA VAL A 92 10.42 -1.16 1.18
C VAL A 92 9.16 -1.71 0.50
N ARG A 93 8.76 -2.93 0.83
CA ARG A 93 7.67 -3.67 0.18
C ARG A 93 6.52 -3.94 1.15
N LEU A 94 5.42 -4.46 0.60
CA LEU A 94 4.32 -4.96 1.41
C LEU A 94 4.78 -6.23 2.15
N ASP A 95 4.44 -6.32 3.42
CA ASP A 95 4.80 -7.43 4.30
C ASP A 95 3.67 -7.73 5.31
N PRO A 96 3.53 -8.98 5.82
CA PRO A 96 2.55 -9.30 6.84
C PRO A 96 2.59 -8.42 8.10
N SER A 97 3.71 -7.75 8.40
CA SER A 97 3.79 -6.82 9.54
C SER A 97 3.02 -5.51 9.36
N ASP A 98 2.58 -5.17 8.15
CA ASP A 98 2.05 -3.84 7.84
C ASP A 98 0.60 -3.63 8.30
N ALA A 99 -0.13 -4.70 8.63
CA ALA A 99 -1.47 -4.65 9.19
C ALA A 99 -1.74 -5.85 10.09
N LYS A 100 -2.85 -5.82 10.84
CA LYS A 100 -3.27 -6.98 11.65
C LYS A 100 -3.59 -8.20 10.78
N PHE A 101 -4.09 -7.96 9.57
CA PHE A 101 -4.31 -8.99 8.57
C PHE A 101 -3.87 -8.50 7.19
N VAL A 102 -3.06 -9.32 6.51
CA VAL A 102 -2.61 -9.06 5.14
C VAL A 102 -2.97 -10.26 4.27
N ASP A 103 -3.73 -10.02 3.21
CA ASP A 103 -4.10 -11.04 2.24
C ASP A 103 -3.72 -10.64 0.82
N ILE A 104 -3.12 -11.56 0.07
CA ILE A 104 -2.54 -11.29 -1.24
C ILE A 104 -3.20 -12.20 -2.28
N ILE A 105 -3.57 -11.62 -3.43
CA ILE A 105 -4.04 -12.36 -4.60
C ILE A 105 -3.00 -12.19 -5.69
N HIS A 106 -2.37 -13.28 -6.11
CA HIS A 106 -1.40 -13.28 -7.21
C HIS A 106 -2.07 -13.71 -8.52
N THR A 107 -1.91 -12.90 -9.57
CA THR A 107 -2.47 -13.18 -10.91
C THR A 107 -1.43 -13.07 -12.03
N HIS A 108 -0.28 -12.43 -11.77
CA HIS A 108 0.86 -12.32 -12.68
C HIS A 108 2.19 -12.48 -11.92
N ALA A 109 2.34 -13.56 -11.15
CA ALA A 109 3.55 -13.84 -10.37
C ALA A 109 4.70 -14.49 -11.16
N GLY A 110 4.71 -14.33 -12.48
CA GLY A 110 5.79 -14.82 -13.33
C GLY A 110 7.07 -14.00 -13.15
N HIS A 111 8.23 -14.64 -13.28
CA HIS A 111 9.50 -13.93 -13.28
C HIS A 111 9.64 -13.08 -14.54
N LEU A 112 10.02 -11.82 -14.35
CA LEU A 112 10.42 -10.95 -15.45
C LEU A 112 11.92 -11.14 -15.69
N PHE A 113 12.37 -10.99 -16.93
CA PHE A 113 13.78 -11.17 -17.34
C PHE A 113 14.79 -10.25 -16.61
N PHE A 114 14.34 -9.34 -15.74
CA PHE A 114 15.16 -8.41 -14.96
C PHE A 114 15.13 -8.68 -13.44
N ASP A 115 14.58 -9.80 -12.99
CA ASP A 115 14.69 -10.23 -11.59
C ASP A 115 16.11 -10.81 -11.36
N PHE A 116 17.06 -9.96 -10.95
CA PHE A 116 18.43 -10.34 -10.56
C PHE A 116 18.61 -10.36 -9.05
#